data_AF-A7STU1-F1
#
_entry.id   AF-A7STU1-F1
#
_cell.length_a   1.000
_cell.length_b   1.000
_cell.length_c   1.000
_cell.angle_alpha   90.00
_cell.angle_beta   90.00
_cell.angle_gamma   90.00
#
_symmetry.space_group_name_H-M   'P 1'
#
loop_
_entity.id
_entity.type
_entity.pdbx_description
1 polymer ?
#
loop_
_entity_poly.entity_id
_entity_poly.type
_entity_poly.pdbx_seq_one_letter_code
_entity_poly.pdbx_strand_id
1 'polypeptide(L)'
;DLLKESDYVMLSCALTPETKHIIKSAELSQMKPSATLINVARGGLVNHDDLTTALQNGVIRGAALDATDPEPLPHDHPLLALSNAIVTPHIASATLHARRAYVKNALLNVNAGLRGDPLPFPC
;
A
#
# COMPACT_ATOMS: atom_id res chain seq x y z
N ASP A 1 -18.69 8.75 -2.94
CA ASP A 1 -18.61 9.53 -4.19
C ASP A 1 -17.27 9.35 -4.90
N LEU A 2 -16.14 9.63 -4.25
CA LEU A 2 -14.80 9.50 -4.84
C LEU A 2 -14.55 8.18 -5.61
N LEU A 3 -14.85 7.02 -5.01
CA LEU A 3 -14.63 5.71 -5.65
C LEU A 3 -15.41 5.53 -6.96
N LYS A 4 -16.65 6.04 -7.01
CA LYS A 4 -17.55 5.90 -8.17
C LYS A 4 -17.11 6.76 -9.36
N GLU A 5 -16.42 7.86 -9.08
CA GLU A 5 -16.04 8.86 -10.08
C GLU A 5 -14.59 8.73 -10.54
N SER A 6 -13.74 8.03 -9.78
CA SER A 6 -12.31 7.94 -10.05
C SER A 6 -11.96 6.80 -11.02
N ASP A 7 -11.11 7.09 -12.00
CA ASP A 7 -10.49 6.07 -12.86
C ASP A 7 -9.22 5.47 -12.22
N TYR A 8 -8.59 6.20 -11.30
CA TYR A 8 -7.47 5.74 -10.50
C TYR A 8 -7.70 6.12 -9.04
N VAL A 9 -7.57 5.15 -8.13
CA VAL A 9 -7.69 5.37 -6.68
C VAL A 9 -6.37 5.01 -6.05
N MET A 10 -5.71 5.97 -5.40
CA MET A 10 -4.40 5.77 -4.78
C MET A 10 -4.48 5.88 -3.25
N LEU A 11 -4.04 4.83 -2.57
CA LEU A 11 -3.97 4.79 -1.11
C LEU A 11 -2.62 5.34 -0.63
N SER A 12 -2.70 6.37 0.22
CA SER A 12 -1.56 7.05 0.86
C SER A 12 -1.79 7.34 2.35
N CYS A 13 -2.84 6.78 2.95
CA CYS A 13 -3.18 6.94 4.36
C CYS A 13 -2.38 5.98 5.26
N ALA A 14 -2.27 6.33 6.55
CA ALA A 14 -1.69 5.43 7.54
C ALA A 14 -2.60 4.21 7.77
N LEU A 15 -2.01 3.07 8.12
CA LEU A 15 -2.75 1.91 8.63
C LEU A 15 -3.03 2.11 10.12
N THR A 16 -4.31 2.18 10.44
CA THR A 16 -4.88 2.31 11.78
C THR A 16 -6.02 1.30 11.94
N PRO A 17 -6.55 1.07 13.15
CA PRO A 17 -7.74 0.23 13.32
C PRO A 17 -8.93 0.66 12.44
N GLU A 18 -9.11 1.97 12.23
CA GLU A 18 -10.21 2.55 11.46
C GLU A 18 -10.02 2.41 9.94
N THR A 19 -8.77 2.34 9.47
CA THR A 19 -8.42 2.25 8.05
C THR A 19 -8.03 0.84 7.61
N LYS A 20 -7.97 -0.11 8.55
CA LYS A 20 -7.73 -1.52 8.24
C LYS A 20 -8.84 -2.05 7.33
N HIS A 21 -8.44 -2.61 6.20
CA HIS A 21 -9.34 -3.10 5.15
C HIS A 21 -10.38 -2.05 4.72
N ILE A 22 -9.97 -0.78 4.66
CA ILE A 22 -10.81 0.30 4.12
C ILE A 22 -11.19 0.04 2.66
N ILE A 23 -10.37 -0.72 1.92
CA ILE A 23 -10.74 -1.27 0.62
C ILE A 23 -10.98 -2.79 0.75
N LYS A 24 -12.25 -3.18 0.61
CA LYS A 24 -12.72 -4.57 0.54
C LYS A 24 -13.78 -4.68 -0.55
N SER A 25 -14.47 -5.81 -0.65
CA SER A 25 -15.49 -6.08 -1.68
C SER A 25 -16.53 -4.96 -1.85
N ALA A 26 -16.98 -4.35 -0.74
CA ALA A 26 -17.97 -3.27 -0.77
C ALA A 26 -17.45 -1.99 -1.45
N GLU A 27 -16.20 -1.61 -1.23
CA GLU A 27 -15.60 -0.43 -1.85
C GLU A 27 -15.15 -0.72 -3.28
N LEU A 28 -14.62 -1.92 -3.55
CA LEU A 28 -14.25 -2.36 -4.90
C LEU A 28 -15.45 -2.36 -5.84
N SER A 29 -16.62 -2.83 -5.38
CA SER A 29 -17.86 -2.83 -6.18
C SER A 29 -18.43 -1.44 -6.46
N GLN A 30 -17.97 -0.41 -5.73
CA GLN A 30 -18.33 0.98 -6.02
C GLN A 30 -17.42 1.62 -7.06
N MET A 31 -16.25 1.03 -7.34
CA MET A 31 -15.32 1.55 -8.34
C MET A 31 -15.85 1.29 -9.75
N LYS A 32 -15.40 2.09 -10.72
CA LYS A 32 -15.70 1.84 -12.13
C LYS A 32 -15.06 0.52 -12.58
N PRO A 33 -15.68 -0.23 -13.50
CA PRO A 33 -15.04 -1.38 -14.15
C PRO A 33 -13.73 -1.03 -14.87
N SER A 34 -13.57 0.23 -15.30
CA SER A 34 -12.35 0.74 -15.90
C SER A 34 -11.26 1.16 -14.90
N ALA A 35 -11.57 1.20 -13.60
CA ALA A 35 -10.71 1.81 -12.60
C ALA A 35 -9.51 0.92 -12.22
N THR A 36 -8.43 1.57 -11.79
CA THR A 36 -7.24 0.90 -11.24
C THR A 36 -7.01 1.31 -9.79
N LEU A 37 -6.84 0.33 -8.90
CA LEU A 37 -6.46 0.57 -7.50
C LEU A 37 -4.93 0.61 -7.37
N ILE A 38 -4.39 1.59 -6.65
CA ILE A 38 -2.96 1.75 -6.41
C ILE A 38 -2.73 1.81 -4.90
N ASN A 39 -1.90 0.92 -4.35
CA ASN A 39 -1.53 0.94 -2.93
C ASN A 39 -0.01 1.07 -2.75
N VAL A 40 0.43 2.23 -2.29
CA VAL A 40 1.83 2.51 -1.91
C VAL A 40 1.99 2.78 -0.41
N ALA A 41 0.93 2.52 0.36
CA ALA A 41 0.88 2.83 1.78
C ALA A 41 1.20 1.59 2.63
N ARG A 42 0.20 0.74 2.91
CA ARG A 42 0.34 -0.48 3.72
C ARG A 42 -0.58 -1.55 3.18
N GLY A 43 -0.13 -2.81 3.18
CA GLY A 43 -0.93 -3.94 2.67
C GLY A 43 -2.26 -4.09 3.39
N GLY A 44 -2.28 -3.98 4.72
CA GLY A 44 -3.49 -4.12 5.54
C GLY A 44 -4.57 -3.06 5.34
N LEU A 45 -4.39 -2.10 4.42
CA LEU A 45 -5.48 -1.20 3.97
C LEU A 45 -6.42 -1.91 2.99
N VAL A 46 -5.95 -2.96 2.31
CA VAL A 46 -6.68 -3.69 1.29
C VAL A 46 -6.88 -5.13 1.76
N ASN A 47 -8.11 -5.63 1.65
CA ASN A 47 -8.32 -7.08 1.75
C ASN A 47 -7.87 -7.74 0.43
N HIS A 48 -6.76 -8.48 0.47
CA HIS A 48 -6.17 -9.09 -0.74
C HIS A 48 -7.03 -10.19 -1.37
N ASP A 49 -7.82 -10.92 -0.59
CA ASP A 49 -8.72 -11.97 -1.13
C ASP A 49 -9.89 -11.34 -1.90
N ASP A 50 -10.48 -10.28 -1.34
CA ASP A 50 -11.53 -9.51 -1.99
C ASP A 50 -10.99 -8.83 -3.27
N LEU A 51 -9.78 -8.28 -3.22
CA LEU A 51 -9.14 -7.69 -4.39
C LEU A 51 -8.87 -8.75 -5.46
N THR A 52 -8.34 -9.91 -5.08
CA THR A 52 -8.10 -11.04 -5.99
C THR A 52 -9.38 -11.42 -6.73
N THR A 53 -10.46 -11.61 -5.97
CA THR A 53 -11.78 -11.97 -6.50
C THR A 53 -12.31 -10.87 -7.44
N ALA A 54 -12.19 -9.60 -7.04
CA ALA A 54 -12.61 -8.47 -7.86
C ALA A 54 -11.85 -8.39 -9.19
N LEU A 55 -10.54 -8.64 -9.18
CA LEU A 55 -9.71 -8.62 -10.38
C LEU A 55 -9.99 -9.81 -11.31
N GLN A 56 -10.17 -11.01 -10.75
CA GLN A 56 -10.54 -12.21 -11.52
C GLN A 56 -11.89 -12.05 -12.22
N ASN A 57 -12.86 -11.42 -11.55
CA ASN A 57 -14.20 -11.20 -12.07
C ASN A 57 -14.36 -9.91 -12.88
N GLY A 58 -13.29 -9.13 -13.07
CA GLY A 58 -13.33 -7.87 -13.82
C GLY A 58 -14.19 -6.78 -13.19
N VAL A 59 -14.36 -6.80 -11.85
CA VAL A 59 -15.07 -5.74 -11.10
C VAL A 59 -14.36 -4.40 -11.25
N ILE A 60 -13.01 -4.43 -11.28
CA ILE A 60 -12.16 -3.30 -11.63
C ILE A 60 -11.12 -3.75 -12.66
N ARG A 61 -10.55 -2.80 -13.39
CA ARG A 61 -9.63 -3.08 -14.51
C ARG A 61 -8.34 -3.72 -14.03
N GLY A 62 -7.78 -3.23 -12.92
CA GLY A 62 -6.49 -3.69 -12.44
C GLY A 62 -6.07 -3.14 -11.08
N ALA A 63 -4.92 -3.59 -10.59
CA ALA A 63 -4.31 -3.07 -9.38
C ALA A 63 -2.78 -2.97 -9.47
N ALA A 64 -2.20 -2.00 -8.78
CA ALA A 64 -0.77 -1.87 -8.55
C ALA A 64 -0.50 -1.79 -7.04
N LEU A 65 0.21 -2.77 -6.49
CA LEU A 65 0.46 -2.92 -5.06
C LEU A 65 1.96 -2.89 -4.80
N ASP A 66 2.43 -1.88 -4.07
CA ASP A 66 3.80 -1.86 -3.55
C ASP A 66 3.87 -2.45 -2.13
N ALA A 67 2.78 -2.38 -1.37
CA ALA A 67 2.70 -2.95 -0.03
C ALA A 67 1.67 -4.09 0.02
N THR A 68 2.04 -5.22 0.63
CA THR A 68 1.18 -6.40 0.81
C THR A 68 1.08 -6.80 2.29
N ASP A 69 0.17 -7.71 2.62
CA ASP A 69 -0.06 -8.23 3.97
C ASP A 69 -0.45 -9.72 3.82
N PRO A 70 0.41 -10.66 4.24
CA PRO A 70 1.74 -10.45 4.84
C PRO A 70 2.77 -9.89 3.84
N GLU A 71 3.93 -9.50 4.37
CA GLU A 71 5.07 -9.03 3.58
C GLU A 71 6.32 -9.89 3.88
N PRO A 72 6.90 -10.60 2.90
CA PRO A 72 6.49 -10.67 1.50
C PRO A 72 5.17 -11.43 1.30
N LEU A 73 4.46 -11.12 0.21
CA LEU A 73 3.29 -11.90 -0.22
C LEU A 73 3.70 -13.35 -0.52
N PRO A 74 2.91 -14.37 -0.12
CA PRO A 74 3.22 -15.77 -0.41
C PRO A 74 3.44 -16.00 -1.91
N HIS A 75 4.44 -16.82 -2.25
CA HIS A 75 4.85 -17.05 -3.65
C HIS A 75 3.75 -17.68 -4.53
N ASP A 76 2.84 -18.43 -3.91
CA ASP A 76 1.69 -19.08 -4.52
C ASP A 76 0.42 -18.22 -4.48
N HIS A 77 0.50 -16.98 -3.99
CA HIS A 77 -0.66 -16.11 -3.87
C HIS A 77 -1.23 -15.75 -5.26
N PRO A 78 -2.54 -15.94 -5.51
CA PRO A 78 -3.12 -15.77 -6.85
C PRO A 78 -2.91 -14.40 -7.50
N LEU A 79 -2.87 -13.31 -6.70
CA LEU A 79 -2.54 -11.96 -7.18
C LEU A 79 -1.27 -11.91 -8.06
N LEU A 80 -0.26 -12.72 -7.75
CA LEU A 80 1.01 -12.73 -8.48
C LEU A 80 0.88 -13.32 -9.89
N ALA A 81 -0.19 -14.07 -10.17
CA ALA A 81 -0.45 -14.68 -11.47
C ALA A 81 -1.42 -13.88 -12.36
N LEU A 82 -2.07 -12.85 -11.81
CA LEU A 82 -3.06 -12.06 -12.55
C LEU A 82 -2.39 -11.09 -13.52
N SER A 83 -2.79 -11.13 -14.80
CA SER A 83 -2.25 -10.23 -15.84
C SER A 83 -2.64 -8.76 -15.65
N ASN A 84 -3.62 -8.48 -14.79
CA ASN A 84 -4.09 -7.14 -14.43
C ASN A 84 -3.68 -6.72 -13.01
N ALA A 85 -2.70 -7.39 -12.41
CA ALA A 85 -2.07 -6.98 -11.16
C ALA A 85 -0.57 -6.72 -11.36
N ILE A 86 -0.07 -5.64 -10.78
CA ILE A 86 1.36 -5.36 -10.64
C ILE A 86 1.66 -5.39 -9.15
N VAL A 87 2.59 -6.25 -8.72
CA VAL A 87 3.06 -6.30 -7.33
C VAL A 87 4.55 -6.00 -7.29
N THR A 88 4.95 -4.99 -6.54
CA THR A 88 6.36 -4.64 -6.31
C THR A 88 6.75 -4.94 -4.86
N PRO A 89 8.03 -5.27 -4.57
CA PRO A 89 8.45 -5.73 -3.25
C PRO A 89 8.71 -4.56 -2.28
N HIS A 90 7.72 -3.69 -2.07
CA HIS A 90 7.78 -2.54 -1.15
C HIS A 90 8.98 -1.61 -1.39
N ILE A 91 9.10 -1.14 -2.63
CA ILE A 91 10.21 -0.34 -3.13
C ILE A 91 9.79 1.02 -3.70
N ALA A 92 8.53 1.44 -3.60
CA ALA A 92 8.08 2.73 -4.14
C ALA A 92 8.86 3.92 -3.54
N SER A 93 9.27 3.81 -2.28
CA SER A 93 10.09 4.84 -1.60
C SER A 93 11.61 4.65 -1.77
N ALA A 94 12.06 3.57 -2.41
CA ALA A 94 13.45 3.10 -2.35
C ALA A 94 14.47 3.88 -3.21
N THR A 95 14.22 5.16 -3.52
CA THR A 95 15.17 6.00 -4.24
C THR A 95 16.43 6.26 -3.40
N LEU A 96 17.58 6.50 -4.06
CA LEU A 96 18.82 6.87 -3.37
C LEU A 96 18.66 8.14 -2.52
N HIS A 97 17.87 9.10 -3.00
CA HIS A 97 17.58 10.34 -2.28
C HIS A 97 16.83 10.06 -0.97
N ALA A 98 15.70 9.34 -1.05
CA ALA A 98 14.88 9.01 0.12
C ALA A 98 15.66 8.14 1.12
N ARG A 99 16.38 7.11 0.65
CA ARG A 99 17.19 6.25 1.52
C ARG A 99 18.26 7.04 2.28
N ARG A 100 18.94 8.00 1.63
CA ARG A 100 19.91 8.88 2.31
C ARG A 100 19.24 9.75 3.37
N ALA A 101 18.06 10.31 3.08
CA ALA A 101 17.30 11.09 4.05
C ALA A 101 16.86 10.24 5.26
N TYR A 102 16.36 9.03 5.03
CA TYR A 102 15.96 8.11 6.12
C TYR A 102 17.14 7.74 7.01
N VAL A 103 18.29 7.36 6.44
CA VAL A 103 19.49 7.05 7.22
C VAL A 103 19.95 8.27 8.00
N LYS A 104 19.96 9.47 7.40
CA LYS A 104 20.30 10.71 8.10
C LYS A 104 19.38 10.95 9.31
N ASN A 105 18.07 10.85 9.13
CA ASN A 105 17.11 11.06 10.21
C ASN A 105 17.27 10.02 11.32
N ALA A 106 17.48 8.75 10.96
CA ALA A 106 17.75 7.68 11.93
C ALA A 106 19.02 7.96 12.75
N LEU A 107 20.12 8.36 12.10
CA LEU A 107 21.36 8.72 12.80
C LEU A 107 21.19 9.92 13.74
N LEU A 108 20.40 10.92 13.33
CA LEU A 108 20.08 12.07 14.18
C LEU A 108 19.29 11.66 15.43
N ASN A 109 18.31 10.76 15.28
CA ASN A 109 17.58 10.19 16.42
C ASN A 109 18.49 9.36 17.34
N VAL A 110 19.35 8.49 16.80
CA VAL A 110 20.28 7.69 17.59
C VAL A 110 21.20 8.60 18.42
N ASN A 111 21.77 9.63 17.81
CA ASN A 111 22.63 10.58 18.51
C ASN A 111 21.89 11.36 19.60
N ALA A 112 20.65 11.78 19.36
CA ALA A 112 19.82 12.46 20.36
C ALA A 112 19.51 11.52 21.55
N GLY A 113 19.08 10.28 21.25
CA GLY A 113 18.78 9.27 22.28
C GLY A 113 19.98 8.92 23.15
N LEU A 114 21.18 8.80 22.56
CA LEU A 114 22.41 8.54 23.33
C LEU A 114 22.80 9.68 24.28
N ARG A 115 22.36 10.91 24.03
CA ARG A 115 22.59 12.06 24.91
C ARG A 115 21.44 12.33 25.88
N GLY A 116 20.32 11.61 25.74
CA GLY A 116 19.09 11.89 26.49
C GLY A 116 18.31 13.11 25.97
N ASP A 117 18.62 13.59 24.77
CA ASP A 117 17.90 14.70 24.12
C ASP A 117 16.55 14.22 23.53
N PRO A 118 15.57 15.11 23.35
CA PRO A 118 14.37 14.82 22.56
C PRO A 118 14.72 14.35 21.14
N LEU A 119 14.01 13.35 20.65
CA LEU A 119 14.21 12.83 19.29
C LEU A 119 13.72 13.85 18.26
N PRO A 120 14.56 14.29 17.30
CA PRO A 120 14.16 15.26 16.28
C PRO A 120 13.16 14.72 15.25
N PHE A 121 13.09 13.39 15.06
CA PHE A 121 12.18 12.73 14.14
C PHE A 121 11.46 11.54 14.80
N PRO A 122 10.59 11.77 15.80
CA PRO A 122 9.89 10.68 16.48
C PRO A 122 8.95 9.94 15.52
N CYS A 123 8.79 8.63 15.74
CA CYS A 123 7.81 7.79 15.03
C CYS A 123 6.37 8.12 15.45
#